data_AF-A0A9D4WGB1-F1
#
_entry.id   AF-A0A9D4WGB1-F1
#
_cell.length_a   1.000
_cell.length_b   1.000
_cell.length_c   1.000
_cell.angle_alpha   90.00
_cell.angle_beta   90.00
_cell.angle_gamma   90.00
#
_symmetry.space_group_name_H-M   'P 1'
#
loop_
_entity.id
_entity.type
_entity.pdbx_description
1 polymer ?
#
loop_
_entity_poly.entity_id
_entity_poly.type
_entity_poly.pdbx_seq_one_letter_code
_entity_poly.pdbx_strand_id
1 'polypeptide(L)'
;MLPTVTKGRSSSSLSSSSSRPNSTLLPYLRRIVKWQQMDVEYTFWQMLHLCTSPKVVYQHTKYHKQTKNQWARDDPAFVVICSFLLAVATLAYCAAYDHSSGHALFVVFSVLLFHFLLTGIFLATFCWFLTNSYLREEAPNSYVVEQRVEW
;
A
#
# COMPACT_ATOMS: atom_id res chain seq x y z
N MET A 1 -48.81 -32.97 -14.35
CA MET A 1 -48.92 -32.01 -15.47
C MET A 1 -47.82 -30.96 -15.30
N LEU A 2 -46.92 -30.83 -16.26
CA LEU A 2 -45.84 -29.85 -16.27
C LEU A 2 -46.39 -28.44 -16.54
N PRO A 3 -45.86 -27.37 -15.93
CA PRO A 3 -46.06 -26.02 -16.43
C PRO A 3 -45.04 -25.69 -17.53
N THR A 4 -45.60 -25.17 -18.61
CA THR A 4 -44.99 -24.72 -19.85
C THR A 4 -44.07 -23.51 -19.69
N VAL A 5 -42.97 -23.54 -20.45
CA VAL A 5 -41.98 -22.49 -20.67
C VAL A 5 -42.63 -21.23 -21.26
N THR A 6 -42.49 -20.08 -20.59
CA THR A 6 -42.71 -18.76 -21.20
C THR A 6 -41.36 -18.07 -21.41
N LYS A 7 -41.11 -17.77 -22.69
CA LYS A 7 -39.88 -17.18 -23.22
C LYS A 7 -39.85 -15.69 -22.87
N GLY A 8 -39.13 -15.34 -21.80
CA GLY A 8 -38.86 -13.96 -21.40
C GLY A 8 -37.96 -13.26 -22.42
N ARG A 9 -38.47 -12.17 -22.99
CA ARG A 9 -37.83 -11.32 -23.99
C ARG A 9 -36.60 -10.63 -23.38
N SER A 10 -35.46 -10.81 -24.01
CA SER A 10 -34.18 -10.17 -23.69
C SER A 10 -34.26 -8.65 -23.87
N SER A 11 -34.32 -7.93 -22.75
CA SER A 11 -33.92 -6.53 -22.69
C SER A 11 -32.41 -6.48 -22.41
N SER A 12 -31.63 -6.24 -23.46
CA SER A 12 -30.21 -5.89 -23.36
C SER A 12 -30.07 -4.52 -22.73
N SER A 13 -30.18 -4.44 -21.40
CA SER A 13 -29.69 -3.28 -20.65
C SER A 13 -28.17 -3.35 -20.70
N LEU A 14 -27.59 -2.59 -21.62
CA LEU A 14 -26.18 -2.25 -21.65
C LEU A 14 -25.88 -1.44 -20.37
N SER A 15 -25.72 -2.11 -19.24
CA SER A 15 -25.18 -1.51 -18.03
C SER A 15 -23.70 -1.30 -18.31
N SER A 16 -23.38 -0.16 -18.90
CA SER A 16 -22.04 0.41 -18.83
C SER A 16 -21.70 0.53 -17.35
N SER A 17 -21.00 -0.47 -16.82
CA SER A 17 -20.34 -0.40 -15.54
C SER A 17 -19.30 0.70 -15.65
N SER A 18 -19.74 1.93 -15.46
CA SER A 18 -18.90 3.08 -15.17
C SER A 18 -18.20 2.74 -13.86
N SER A 19 -17.07 2.04 -13.99
CA SER A 19 -16.07 1.86 -12.97
C SER A 19 -15.69 3.26 -12.49
N ARG A 20 -16.37 3.70 -11.42
CA ARG A 20 -15.97 4.90 -10.70
C ARG A 20 -14.48 4.75 -10.41
N PRO A 21 -13.61 5.65 -10.86
CA PRO A 21 -12.22 5.59 -10.46
C PRO A 21 -12.22 5.77 -8.95
N ASN A 22 -11.97 4.69 -8.21
CA ASN A 22 -11.69 4.76 -6.80
C ASN A 22 -10.37 5.52 -6.68
N SER A 23 -10.47 6.85 -6.57
CA SER A 23 -9.32 7.72 -6.37
C SER A 23 -8.83 7.52 -4.94
N THR A 24 -8.19 6.38 -4.67
CA THR A 24 -7.63 5.97 -3.36
C THR A 24 -6.61 6.97 -2.83
N LEU A 25 -6.01 7.78 -3.70
CA LEU A 25 -5.03 8.81 -3.36
C LEU A 25 -5.62 9.98 -2.56
N LEU A 26 -6.82 10.45 -2.90
CA LEU A 26 -7.42 11.64 -2.24
C LEU A 26 -7.81 11.37 -0.77
N PRO A 27 -8.41 10.22 -0.42
CA PRO A 27 -8.61 9.81 0.97
C PRO A 27 -7.29 9.59 1.71
N TYR A 28 -6.27 9.02 1.05
CA TYR A 28 -4.99 8.71 1.66
C TYR A 28 -4.23 9.99 2.05
N LEU A 29 -4.14 10.97 1.14
CA LEU A 29 -3.55 12.28 1.45
C LEU A 29 -4.32 13.03 2.55
N ARG A 30 -5.66 12.92 2.57
CA ARG A 30 -6.48 13.51 3.64
C ARG A 30 -6.23 12.84 5.00
N ARG A 31 -5.90 11.54 5.02
CA ARG A 31 -5.53 10.80 6.24
C ARG A 31 -4.13 11.16 6.74
N ILE A 32 -3.17 11.46 5.87
CA ILE A 32 -1.82 11.93 6.28
C ILE A 32 -1.89 13.18 7.16
N VAL A 33 -2.86 14.06 6.92
CA VAL A 33 -3.02 15.31 7.68
C VAL A 33 -3.61 15.06 9.08
N LYS A 34 -4.25 13.92 9.34
CA LYS A 34 -4.81 13.59 10.65
C LYS A 34 -3.79 12.83 11.51
N TRP A 35 -2.81 13.57 12.02
CA TRP A 35 -1.75 13.04 12.89
C TRP A 35 -2.26 12.23 14.09
N GLN A 36 -3.39 12.63 14.69
CA GLN A 36 -3.96 11.97 15.87
C GLN A 36 -4.60 10.61 15.56
N GLN A 37 -4.92 10.31 14.31
CA GLN A 37 -5.49 9.02 13.90
C GLN A 37 -4.41 8.03 13.42
N MET A 38 -3.14 8.42 13.49
CA MET A 38 -2.04 7.62 12.97
C MET A 38 -1.41 6.80 14.10
N ASP A 39 -1.34 5.48 13.93
CA ASP A 39 -0.77 4.54 14.91
C ASP A 39 0.78 4.59 14.92
N VAL A 40 1.35 5.74 15.27
CA VAL A 40 2.80 6.02 15.13
C VAL A 40 3.66 5.16 16.04
N GLU A 41 3.26 4.99 17.31
CA GLU A 41 4.01 4.16 18.26
C GLU A 41 4.04 2.69 17.83
N TYR A 42 2.87 2.13 17.49
CA TYR A 42 2.77 0.76 17.01
C TYR A 42 3.60 0.55 15.73
N THR A 43 3.54 1.51 14.80
CA THR A 43 4.31 1.46 13.56
C THR A 43 5.82 1.53 13.83
N PHE A 44 6.25 2.39 14.76
CA PHE A 44 7.66 2.49 15.13
C PHE A 44 8.19 1.18 15.71
N TRP A 45 7.45 0.56 16.64
CA TRP A 45 7.80 -0.75 17.16
C TRP A 45 7.82 -1.83 16.08
N GLN A 46 6.85 -1.80 15.15
CA GLN A 46 6.81 -2.71 14.02
C GLN A 46 8.02 -2.55 13.09
N MET A 47 8.46 -1.31 12.82
CA MET A 47 9.68 -1.04 12.05
C MET A 47 10.92 -1.59 12.75
N LEU A 48 11.03 -1.40 14.07
CA LEU A 48 12.16 -1.93 14.86
C LEU A 48 12.16 -3.46 14.85
N HIS A 49 11.00 -4.08 15.06
CA HIS A 49 10.84 -5.53 14.98
C HIS A 49 11.10 -6.07 13.58
N LEU A 50 10.85 -5.29 12.52
CA LEU A 50 11.21 -5.71 11.17
C LEU A 50 12.73 -5.88 11.01
N CYS A 51 13.51 -5.03 11.68
CA CYS A 51 14.97 -5.09 11.68
C CYS A 51 15.54 -6.17 12.63
N THR A 52 14.91 -6.40 13.79
CA THR A 52 15.45 -7.32 14.81
C THR A 52 14.82 -8.72 14.77
N SER A 53 13.52 -8.81 14.50
CA SER A 53 12.70 -10.02 14.68
C SER A 53 11.50 -10.06 13.72
N PRO A 54 11.74 -10.28 12.41
CA PRO A 54 10.69 -10.20 11.39
C PRO A 54 9.54 -11.21 11.58
N LYS A 55 9.79 -12.30 12.33
CA LYS A 55 8.79 -13.32 12.66
C LYS A 55 7.57 -12.73 13.39
N VAL A 56 7.78 -11.77 14.28
CA VAL A 56 6.71 -11.15 15.07
C VAL A 56 5.79 -10.34 14.15
N VAL A 57 6.39 -9.52 13.28
CA VAL A 57 5.66 -8.71 12.30
C VAL A 57 4.85 -9.60 11.36
N TYR A 58 5.44 -10.69 10.88
CA TYR A 58 4.73 -11.64 10.02
C TYR A 58 3.49 -12.24 10.69
N GLN A 59 3.59 -12.63 11.97
CA GLN A 59 2.44 -13.15 12.72
C GLN A 59 1.32 -12.11 12.85
N HIS A 60 1.66 -10.85 13.12
CA HIS A 60 0.68 -9.76 13.18
C HIS A 60 -0.01 -9.52 11.84
N THR A 61 0.76 -9.47 10.74
CA THR A 61 0.18 -9.30 9.40
C THR A 61 -0.70 -10.49 9.01
N LYS A 62 -0.30 -11.72 9.33
CA LYS A 62 -1.10 -12.91 9.08
C LYS A 62 -2.43 -12.89 9.84
N TYR A 63 -2.41 -12.50 11.11
CA TYR A 63 -3.62 -12.36 11.93
C TYR A 63 -4.55 -11.24 11.39
N HIS A 64 -3.97 -10.11 10.97
CA HIS A 64 -4.73 -9.02 10.34
C HIS A 64 -5.40 -9.49 9.05
N LYS A 65 -4.70 -10.29 8.23
CA LYS A 65 -5.28 -10.88 7.02
C LYS A 65 -6.46 -11.80 7.33
N GLN A 66 -6.35 -12.64 8.36
CA GLN A 66 -7.45 -13.55 8.74
C GLN A 66 -8.70 -12.81 9.21
N THR A 67 -8.53 -11.68 9.89
CA THR A 67 -9.64 -10.92 10.49
C THR A 67 -10.28 -9.91 9.54
N LYS A 68 -9.51 -9.27 8.65
CA LYS A 68 -10.01 -8.23 7.72
C LYS A 68 -9.94 -8.60 6.25
N ASN A 69 -9.35 -9.75 5.91
CA ASN A 69 -9.15 -10.22 4.53
C ASN A 69 -8.43 -9.23 3.60
N GLN A 70 -7.66 -8.28 4.14
CA GLN A 70 -6.85 -7.32 3.38
C GLN A 70 -5.38 -7.39 3.80
N TRP A 71 -4.47 -7.23 2.84
CA TRP A 71 -3.02 -7.21 3.07
C TRP A 71 -2.49 -5.78 3.16
N ALA A 72 -3.15 -4.83 2.49
CA ALA A 72 -2.79 -3.44 2.53
C ALA A 72 -3.01 -2.86 3.93
N ARG A 73 -2.06 -2.02 4.31
CA ARG A 73 -2.14 -1.20 5.51
C ARG A 73 -2.79 0.14 5.14
N ASP A 74 -3.85 0.49 5.84
CA ASP A 74 -4.70 1.67 5.54
C ASP A 74 -4.15 3.00 6.09
N ASP A 75 -3.15 2.94 6.96
CA ASP A 75 -2.55 4.10 7.62
C ASP A 75 -1.19 4.48 7.02
N PRO A 76 -0.95 5.78 6.74
CA PRO A 76 0.29 6.28 6.14
C PRO A 76 1.48 6.35 7.10
N ALA A 77 1.33 5.86 8.34
CA ALA A 77 2.32 6.01 9.43
C ALA A 77 3.72 5.56 9.03
N PHE A 78 3.82 4.43 8.32
CA PHE A 78 5.10 3.85 7.93
C PHE A 78 5.89 4.78 7.00
N VAL A 79 5.21 5.37 6.01
CA VAL A 79 5.83 6.30 5.05
C VAL A 79 6.25 7.60 5.75
N VAL A 80 5.44 8.09 6.69
CA VAL A 80 5.75 9.31 7.47
C VAL A 80 6.99 9.10 8.34
N ILE A 81 7.08 8.00 9.09
CA ILE A 81 8.24 7.73 9.95
C ILE A 81 9.50 7.52 9.10
N CYS A 82 9.42 6.73 8.02
CA CYS A 82 10.54 6.54 7.09
C CYS A 82 11.03 7.85 6.48
N SER A 83 10.12 8.71 6.00
CA SER A 83 10.47 10.01 5.42
C SER A 83 11.10 10.95 6.46
N PHE A 84 10.63 10.94 7.71
CA PHE A 84 11.25 11.69 8.80
C PHE A 84 12.68 11.22 9.09
N LEU A 85 12.89 9.91 9.26
CA LEU A 85 14.23 9.35 9.50
C LEU A 85 15.18 9.63 8.33
N LEU A 86 14.68 9.52 7.10
CA LEU A 86 15.45 9.80 5.89
C LEU A 86 15.81 11.30 5.78
N ALA A 87 14.88 12.19 6.14
CA ALA A 87 15.14 13.62 6.19
C ALA A 87 16.23 13.95 7.21
N VAL A 88 16.16 13.38 8.42
CA VAL A 88 17.19 13.58 9.46
C VAL A 88 18.55 13.07 8.99
N ALA A 89 18.61 11.88 8.40
CA ALA A 89 19.86 11.32 7.87
C ALA A 89 20.45 12.20 6.74
N THR A 90 19.60 12.69 5.84
CA THR A 90 20.02 13.54 4.73
C THR A 90 20.46 14.92 5.22
N LEU A 91 19.79 15.48 6.21
CA LEU A 91 20.20 16.72 6.87
C LEU A 91 21.54 16.57 7.59
N ALA A 92 21.77 15.46 8.29
CA ALA A 92 23.05 15.17 8.93
C ALA A 92 24.18 15.05 7.89
N TYR A 93 23.91 14.40 6.76
CA TYR A 93 24.82 14.35 5.63
C TYR A 93 25.14 15.74 5.08
N CYS A 94 24.12 16.57 4.84
CA CYS A 94 24.33 17.95 4.37
C CYS A 94 25.09 18.79 5.40
N ALA A 95 24.81 18.63 6.69
CA ALA A 95 25.52 19.36 7.75
C ALA A 95 27.01 18.98 7.84
N ALA A 96 27.36 17.74 7.50
CA ALA A 96 28.74 17.27 7.52
C ALA A 96 29.54 17.66 6.27
N TYR A 97 28.89 17.71 5.10
CA TYR A 97 29.59 17.80 3.80
C TYR A 97 29.22 19.01 2.94
N ASP A 98 28.14 19.74 3.25
CA ASP A 98 27.65 20.84 2.42
C ASP A 98 27.84 22.19 3.12
N HIS A 99 28.29 23.18 2.35
CA HIS A 99 28.48 24.56 2.82
C HIS A 99 27.35 25.49 2.39
N SER A 100 26.50 25.06 1.43
CA SER A 100 25.39 25.86 0.90
C SER A 100 24.04 25.36 1.41
N SER A 101 23.36 26.19 2.19
CA SER A 101 22.03 25.87 2.74
C SER A 101 20.97 25.64 1.66
N GLY A 102 21.09 26.30 0.50
CA GLY A 102 20.19 26.13 -0.63
C GLY A 102 20.36 24.77 -1.32
N HIS A 103 21.61 24.31 -1.46
CA HIS A 103 21.91 22.99 -2.03
C HIS A 103 21.44 21.88 -1.09
N ALA A 104 21.67 22.02 0.22
CA ALA A 104 21.17 21.10 1.23
C ALA A 104 19.65 20.89 1.17
N LEU A 105 18.87 21.97 1.02
CA LEU A 105 17.41 21.88 0.90
C LEU A 105 16.99 21.12 -0.37
N PHE A 106 17.65 21.39 -1.49
CA PHE A 106 17.40 20.69 -2.75
C PHE A 106 17.70 19.19 -2.64
N VAL A 107 18.81 18.83 -1.99
CA VAL A 107 19.19 17.42 -1.76
C VAL A 107 18.15 16.71 -0.90
N VAL A 108 17.73 17.30 0.23
CA VAL A 108 16.69 16.71 1.09
C VAL A 108 15.39 16.48 0.32
N PHE A 109 14.92 17.49 -0.41
CA PHE A 109 13.69 17.37 -1.20
C PHE A 109 13.81 16.32 -2.30
N SER A 110 14.95 16.28 -3.00
CA SER A 110 15.22 15.33 -4.06
C SER A 110 15.22 13.89 -3.54
N VAL A 111 15.88 13.64 -2.41
CA VAL A 111 15.94 12.32 -1.76
C VAL A 111 14.55 11.86 -1.32
N LEU A 112 13.75 12.75 -0.73
CA LEU A 112 12.41 12.38 -0.26
C LEU A 112 11.42 12.12 -1.41
N LEU A 113 11.35 13.00 -2.40
CA LEU A 113 10.35 12.86 -3.46
C LEU A 113 10.77 11.89 -4.57
N PHE A 114 11.97 12.06 -5.12
CA PHE A 114 12.39 11.25 -6.25
C PHE A 114 12.98 9.92 -5.78
N HIS A 115 13.90 9.93 -4.81
CA HIS A 115 14.56 8.68 -4.43
C HIS A 115 13.70 7.80 -3.54
N PHE A 116 12.85 8.34 -2.68
CA PHE A 116 12.03 7.51 -1.79
C PHE A 116 10.62 7.27 -2.35
N LEU A 117 9.86 8.32 -2.70
CA LEU A 117 8.48 8.12 -3.17
C LEU A 117 8.41 7.54 -4.59
N LEU A 118 9.12 8.11 -5.57
CA LEU A 118 9.02 7.64 -6.96
C LEU A 118 9.54 6.20 -7.11
N THR A 119 10.73 5.90 -6.56
CA THR A 119 11.26 4.53 -6.58
C THR A 119 10.37 3.57 -5.78
N GLY A 120 9.79 4.02 -4.66
CA GLY A 120 8.87 3.24 -3.85
C GLY A 120 7.60 2.86 -4.61
N ILE A 121 6.98 3.79 -5.33
CA ILE A 121 5.81 3.54 -6.19
C ILE A 121 6.17 2.57 -7.33
N PHE A 122 7.34 2.77 -7.95
CA PHE A 122 7.82 1.89 -9.01
C PHE A 122 8.03 0.46 -8.49
N LEU A 123 8.73 0.31 -7.37
CA LEU A 123 8.99 -0.98 -6.74
C LEU A 123 7.69 -1.66 -6.28
N ALA A 124 6.76 -0.91 -5.70
CA ALA A 124 5.45 -1.43 -5.29
C ALA A 124 4.66 -1.95 -6.51
N THR A 125 4.63 -1.19 -7.60
CA THR A 125 3.97 -1.60 -8.84
C THR A 125 4.62 -2.85 -9.44
N PHE A 126 5.95 -2.91 -9.43
CA PHE A 126 6.69 -4.07 -9.91
C PHE A 126 6.43 -5.32 -9.06
N CYS A 127 6.50 -5.20 -7.73
CA CYS A 127 6.20 -6.29 -6.80
C CYS A 127 4.75 -6.75 -6.90
N TRP A 128 3.80 -5.83 -7.04
CA TRP A 128 2.39 -6.13 -7.26
C TRP A 128 2.19 -6.93 -8.55
N PHE A 129 2.83 -6.50 -9.64
CA PHE A 129 2.79 -7.20 -10.92
C PHE A 129 3.39 -8.61 -10.82
N LEU A 130 4.58 -8.73 -10.23
CA LEU A 130 5.26 -10.01 -10.05
C LEU A 130 4.42 -10.97 -9.20
N THR A 131 3.83 -10.47 -8.11
CA THR A 131 3.04 -11.29 -7.19
C THR A 131 1.77 -11.80 -7.84
N ASN A 132 1.04 -10.93 -8.55
CA ASN A 132 -0.18 -11.33 -9.23
C ASN A 132 0.06 -12.17 -10.48
N SER A 133 1.26 -12.12 -11.07
CA SER A 133 1.60 -12.89 -12.27
C SER A 133 2.23 -14.25 -11.98
N TYR A 134 3.01 -14.40 -10.91
CA TYR A 134 3.85 -15.60 -10.71
C TYR A 134 3.72 -16.26 -9.33
N LEU A 135 3.30 -15.52 -8.29
CA LEU A 135 3.24 -16.04 -6.92
C LEU A 135 1.81 -16.45 -6.51
N ARG A 136 0.87 -16.45 -7.46
CA ARG A 136 -0.48 -16.96 -7.23
C ARG A 136 -0.47 -18.48 -7.39
N GLU A 137 -1.09 -19.17 -6.45
CA GLU A 137 -1.25 -20.61 -6.52
C GLU A 137 -2.35 -20.94 -7.53
N GLU A 138 -1.95 -21.39 -8.72
CA GLU A 138 -2.80 -21.86 -9.82
C GLU A 138 -3.31 -23.29 -9.51
N ALA A 139 -4.08 -23.48 -8.43
CA ALA A 139 -4.67 -24.79 -8.13
C ALA A 139 -6.02 -24.68 -7.38
N PRO A 140 -7.15 -25.01 -8.03
CA PRO A 140 -8.49 -24.77 -7.52
C PRO A 140 -8.92 -25.91 -6.60
N ASN A 141 -8.87 -25.68 -5.30
CA ASN A 141 -9.90 -26.22 -4.44
C ASN A 141 -11.10 -25.29 -4.56
N SER A 142 -12.21 -25.78 -5.13
CA SER A 142 -13.42 -25.02 -5.53
C SER A 142 -14.10 -24.21 -4.41
N TYR A 143 -13.62 -24.34 -3.18
CA TYR A 143 -14.09 -23.63 -1.99
C TYR A 143 -13.16 -22.49 -1.52
N VAL A 144 -12.01 -22.29 -2.17
CA VAL A 144 -11.06 -21.22 -1.80
C VAL A 144 -11.31 -19.99 -2.67
N VAL A 145 -11.68 -18.88 -2.02
CA VAL A 145 -11.87 -17.57 -2.66
C VAL A 145 -10.57 -17.15 -3.35
N GLU A 146 -10.64 -16.77 -4.63
CA GLU A 146 -9.50 -16.22 -5.35
C GLU A 146 -8.95 -14.99 -4.62
N GLN A 147 -7.74 -15.10 -4.07
CA GLN A 147 -7.06 -14.00 -3.42
C GLN A 147 -6.18 -13.28 -4.44
N ARG A 148 -6.58 -12.05 -4.79
CA ARG A 148 -5.75 -11.11 -5.56
C ARG A 148 -5.06 -10.12 -4.62
N VAL A 149 -3.83 -9.73 -4.92
CA VAL A 149 -3.14 -8.69 -4.17
C VAL A 149 -3.68 -7.33 -4.62
N GLU A 150 -4.18 -6.56 -3.67
CA GLU A 150 -4.63 -5.18 -3.88
C GLU A 150 -3.43 -4.24 -4.10
N TRP A 151 -3.63 -3.18 -4.88
CA TRP A 151 -2.63 -2.12 -5.11
C TRP A 151 -2.93 -0.92 -4.22
#